data_AF-A0A1Q3BLL4-F1
#
_entry.id   AF-A0A1Q3BLL4-F1
#
_cell.length_a   1.000
_cell.length_b   1.000
_cell.length_c   1.000
_cell.angle_alpha   90.00
_cell.angle_beta   90.00
_cell.angle_gamma   90.00
#
_symmetry.space_group_name_H-M   'P 1'
#
loop_
_entity.id
_entity.type
_entity.pdbx_description
1 polymer ?
#
loop_
_entity_poly.entity_id
_entity_poly.type
_entity_poly.pdbx_seq_one_letter_code
_entity_poly.pdbx_strand_id
1 'polypeptide(L)'
;YDTRCPGFVTTHSKIILGAPLDPISKLGGQIFVLYVQVLRDRSSGNWWCYYGKDRIPIGYWPKSLFSELAGPATYTDWGGQAFSPPGTPGPQMGSGLFPDRPRWGYHAFSCCIKVTDDKYTEIDVIGSKQFNDHPDWYGVKDMGLQHDPRYRHLTFWGGKA
;
A
#
# COMPACT_ATOMS: atom_id res chain seq x y z
N TYR A 1 0.50 -1.35 13.19
CA TYR A 1 0.47 0.11 13.06
C TYR A 1 -0.98 0.56 13.02
N ASP A 2 -1.46 1.29 14.01
CA ASP A 2 -2.85 1.78 14.09
C ASP A 2 -2.91 3.13 14.83
N THR A 3 -4.12 3.65 15.03
CA THR A 3 -4.37 4.94 15.70
C THR A 3 -4.04 4.96 17.19
N ARG A 4 -3.56 3.85 17.79
CA ARG A 4 -3.06 3.83 19.18
C ARG A 4 -1.77 4.63 19.34
N CYS A 5 -1.06 4.91 18.25
CA CYS A 5 0.03 5.89 18.25
C CYS A 5 -0.52 7.27 17.82
N PRO A 6 -0.26 8.34 18.58
CA PRO A 6 -0.66 9.69 18.18
C PRO A 6 0.07 10.06 16.89
N GLY A 7 -0.70 10.41 15.87
CA GLY A 7 -0.12 10.89 14.62
C GLY A 7 -1.09 11.01 13.46
N PHE A 8 -2.17 10.23 13.45
CA PHE A 8 -3.24 10.40 12.46
C PHE A 8 -4.44 11.13 13.07
N VAL A 9 -4.87 12.20 12.42
CA VAL A 9 -6.08 12.95 12.78
C VAL A 9 -7.21 12.47 11.87
N THR A 10 -8.13 11.68 12.42
CA THR A 10 -9.32 11.20 11.70
C THR A 10 -10.32 12.35 11.55
N THR A 11 -10.81 12.55 10.32
CA THR A 11 -11.83 13.57 10.02
C THR A 11 -13.17 12.94 9.60
N HIS A 12 -13.17 11.68 9.19
CA HIS A 12 -14.37 10.97 8.77
C HIS A 12 -14.94 10.11 9.90
N SER A 13 -16.25 10.21 10.13
CA SER A 13 -16.93 9.55 11.26
C SER A 13 -17.32 8.08 11.04
N LYS A 14 -16.95 7.48 9.90
CA LYS A 14 -17.42 6.14 9.49
C LYS A 14 -16.29 5.29 8.93
N ILE A 15 -15.37 5.91 8.19
CA ILE A 15 -14.20 5.23 7.64
C ILE A 15 -13.01 5.59 8.52
N ILE A 16 -12.58 4.65 9.34
CA ILE A 16 -11.49 4.84 10.31
C ILE A 16 -10.32 3.92 9.97
N LEU A 17 -9.09 4.39 10.20
CA LEU A 17 -7.92 3.54 10.13
C LEU A 17 -7.94 2.49 11.24
N GLY A 18 -7.54 1.26 10.92
CA GLY A 18 -7.54 0.13 11.87
C GLY A 18 -8.87 -0.62 11.96
N ALA A 19 -9.92 -0.18 11.26
CA ALA A 19 -11.12 -1.00 11.09
C ALA A 19 -10.78 -2.29 10.32
N PRO A 20 -11.37 -3.45 10.68
CA PRO A 20 -11.23 -4.66 9.90
C PRO A 20 -11.79 -4.45 8.49
N LEU A 21 -11.10 -4.99 7.49
CA LEU A 21 -11.62 -5.04 6.13
C LEU A 21 -12.69 -6.13 6.04
N ASP A 22 -13.86 -5.79 5.52
CA ASP A 22 -14.93 -6.72 5.21
C ASP A 22 -15.72 -6.16 4.01
N PRO A 23 -15.93 -6.94 2.93
CA PRO A 23 -15.43 -8.30 2.69
C PRO A 23 -13.93 -8.37 2.38
N ILE A 24 -13.36 -9.56 2.56
CA ILE A 24 -11.98 -9.90 2.15
C ILE A 24 -11.95 -10.89 0.98
N SER A 25 -10.88 -10.80 0.18
CA SER A 25 -10.60 -11.74 -0.91
C SER A 25 -10.35 -13.16 -0.38
N LYS A 26 -10.77 -14.16 -1.15
CA LYS A 26 -10.49 -15.59 -0.87
C LYS A 26 -9.76 -16.22 -2.04
N LEU A 27 -8.93 -17.23 -1.74
CA LEU A 27 -8.25 -18.03 -2.76
C LEU A 27 -9.23 -18.63 -3.77
N GLY A 28 -9.01 -18.34 -5.06
CA GLY A 28 -9.86 -18.76 -6.17
C GLY A 28 -11.26 -18.13 -6.20
N GLY A 29 -11.56 -17.23 -5.26
CA GLY A 29 -12.86 -16.59 -5.11
C GLY A 29 -12.92 -15.18 -5.68
N GLN A 30 -13.91 -14.42 -5.22
CA GLN A 30 -14.05 -13.01 -5.56
C GLN A 30 -12.86 -12.20 -5.00
N ILE A 31 -12.35 -11.31 -5.85
CA ILE A 31 -11.25 -10.39 -5.52
C ILE A 31 -11.86 -9.05 -5.13
N PHE A 32 -11.43 -8.53 -3.98
CA PHE A 32 -11.73 -7.19 -3.51
C PHE A 32 -10.45 -6.34 -3.54
N VAL A 33 -10.58 -5.10 -4.00
CA VAL A 33 -9.47 -4.15 -4.17
C VAL A 33 -9.72 -2.93 -3.30
N LEU A 34 -8.71 -2.60 -2.50
CA LEU A 34 -8.69 -1.39 -1.69
C LEU A 34 -8.07 -0.25 -2.49
N TYR A 35 -8.70 0.92 -2.48
CA TYR A 35 -8.15 2.14 -3.08
C TYR A 35 -7.73 3.09 -1.96
N VAL A 36 -6.44 3.41 -1.93
CA VAL A 36 -5.86 4.34 -0.97
C VAL A 36 -4.97 5.32 -1.70
N GLN A 37 -5.07 6.60 -1.35
CA GLN A 37 -4.17 7.64 -1.83
C GLN A 37 -3.66 8.43 -0.63
N VAL A 38 -2.35 8.66 -0.61
CA VAL A 38 -1.70 9.55 0.35
C VAL A 38 -1.12 10.72 -0.43
N LEU A 39 -1.55 11.94 -0.08
CA LEU A 39 -1.17 13.15 -0.79
C LEU A 39 -0.85 14.26 0.20
N ARG A 40 0.28 14.94 0.00
CA ARG A 40 0.60 16.14 0.76
C ARG A 40 -0.25 17.31 0.27
N ASP A 41 -0.89 18.02 1.19
CA ASP A 41 -1.62 19.24 0.87
C ASP A 41 -0.67 20.44 0.76
N ARG A 42 -0.78 21.25 -0.31
CA ARG A 42 0.08 22.42 -0.55
C ARG A 42 -0.13 23.50 0.51
N SER A 43 -1.35 23.64 1.03
CA SER A 43 -1.70 24.75 1.92
C SER A 43 -1.22 24.52 3.34
N SER A 44 -1.62 23.41 3.94
CA SER A 44 -1.26 23.06 5.32
C SER A 44 0.11 22.38 5.43
N GLY A 45 0.54 21.67 4.39
CA GLY A 45 1.68 20.76 4.40
C GLY A 45 1.37 19.39 5.00
N ASN A 46 0.14 19.15 5.47
CA ASN A 46 -0.27 17.87 6.05
C ASN A 46 -0.40 16.79 4.98
N TRP A 47 -0.20 15.54 5.38
CA TRP A 47 -0.33 14.38 4.51
C TRP A 47 -1.74 13.80 4.65
N TRP A 48 -2.58 14.03 3.66
CA TRP A 48 -3.96 13.54 3.63
C TRP A 48 -4.04 12.11 3.13
N CYS A 49 -4.88 11.32 3.79
CA CYS A 49 -5.24 9.98 3.38
C CYS A 49 -6.66 10.00 2.80
N TYR A 50 -6.80 9.45 1.60
CA TYR A 50 -8.05 9.31 0.88
C TYR A 50 -8.36 7.82 0.66
N TYR A 51 -9.63 7.47 0.77
CA TYR A 51 -10.13 6.11 0.68
C TYR A 51 -11.16 5.95 -0.43
N GLY A 52 -11.12 4.80 -1.10
CA GLY A 52 -12.11 4.43 -2.11
C GLY A 52 -11.86 5.08 -3.47
N LYS A 53 -12.59 4.61 -4.47
CA LYS A 53 -12.49 5.14 -5.85
C LYS A 53 -12.84 6.62 -5.93
N ASP A 54 -13.76 7.06 -5.08
CA ASP A 54 -14.22 8.45 -5.02
C ASP A 54 -13.29 9.37 -4.22
N ARG A 55 -12.13 8.85 -3.75
CA ARG A 55 -11.12 9.61 -3.00
C ARG A 55 -11.72 10.37 -1.82
N ILE A 56 -12.42 9.66 -0.95
CA ILE A 56 -13.04 10.25 0.24
C ILE A 56 -11.93 10.58 1.24
N PRO A 57 -11.76 11.84 1.70
CA PRO A 57 -10.77 12.18 2.72
C PRO A 57 -11.17 11.55 4.06
N ILE A 58 -10.29 10.74 4.63
CA ILE A 58 -10.56 10.05 5.91
C ILE A 58 -9.80 10.64 7.09
N GLY A 59 -8.75 11.41 6.81
CA GLY A 59 -7.95 12.11 7.80
C GLY A 59 -6.58 12.46 7.26
N TYR A 60 -5.70 12.95 8.15
CA TYR A 60 -4.36 13.38 7.77
C TYR A 60 -3.33 13.14 8.87
N TRP A 61 -2.07 13.01 8.47
CA TRP A 61 -0.91 13.14 9.34
C TRP A 61 -0.42 14.58 9.35
N PRO A 62 -0.26 15.23 10.53
CA PRO A 62 0.32 16.57 10.63
C PRO A 62 1.73 16.61 10.04
N LYS A 63 2.05 17.70 9.33
CA LYS A 63 3.39 17.89 8.73
C LYS A 63 4.55 17.77 9.74
N SER A 64 4.30 18.10 11.00
CA SER A 64 5.32 18.08 12.07
C SER A 64 5.84 16.68 12.37
N LEU A 65 5.16 15.63 11.93
CA LEU A 65 5.61 14.25 12.06
C LEU A 65 6.73 13.91 11.08
N PHE A 66 6.89 14.67 10.00
CA PHE A 66 7.83 14.36 8.93
C PHE A 66 8.74 15.54 8.63
N SER A 67 9.99 15.43 9.05
CA SER A 67 11.06 16.35 8.66
C SER A 67 11.53 16.08 7.23
N GLU A 68 11.78 14.81 6.89
CA GLU A 68 12.32 14.41 5.58
C GLU A 68 11.29 14.45 4.46
N LEU A 69 10.00 14.33 4.79
CA LEU A 69 8.88 14.44 3.85
C LEU A 69 8.27 15.86 3.84
N ALA A 70 9.06 16.88 4.20
CA ALA A 70 8.60 18.27 4.15
C ALA A 70 8.66 18.87 2.72
N GLY A 71 9.47 18.28 1.83
CA GLY A 71 9.64 18.70 0.43
C GLY A 71 9.29 17.57 -0.56
N PRO A 72 9.58 17.77 -1.86
CA PRO A 72 9.47 16.71 -2.85
C PRO A 72 10.37 15.52 -2.48
N ALA A 73 9.82 14.31 -2.59
CA ALA A 73 10.60 13.10 -2.36
C ALA A 73 11.49 12.79 -3.57
N THR A 74 12.73 12.37 -3.32
CA THR A 74 13.64 11.85 -4.36
C THR A 74 13.45 10.36 -4.61
N TYR A 75 12.73 9.69 -3.72
CA TYR A 75 12.46 8.26 -3.78
C TYR A 75 11.09 7.94 -3.20
N THR A 76 10.48 6.83 -3.64
CA THR A 76 9.18 6.38 -3.15
C THR A 76 9.14 4.86 -3.19
N ASP A 77 8.72 4.27 -2.08
CA ASP A 77 8.48 2.83 -1.94
C ASP A 77 7.01 2.55 -1.70
N TRP A 78 6.60 1.35 -2.09
CA TRP A 78 5.36 0.72 -1.65
C TRP A 78 5.63 -0.74 -1.33
N GLY A 79 4.84 -1.31 -0.43
CA GLY A 79 4.99 -2.69 -0.04
C GLY A 79 4.12 -3.03 1.14
N GLY A 80 4.56 -4.02 1.89
CA GLY A 80 3.93 -4.44 3.13
C GLY A 80 4.99 -4.93 4.11
N GLN A 81 4.63 -4.96 5.38
CA GLN A 81 5.49 -5.44 6.44
C GLN A 81 4.66 -6.39 7.33
N ALA A 82 5.22 -7.55 7.63
CA ALA A 82 4.76 -8.42 8.70
C ALA A 82 5.70 -8.29 9.90
N PHE A 83 5.16 -8.45 11.10
CA PHE A 83 5.93 -8.45 12.32
C PHE A 83 5.49 -9.63 13.19
N SER A 84 6.46 -10.23 13.89
CA SER A 84 6.20 -11.20 14.95
C SER A 84 7.20 -11.03 16.08
N PRO A 85 6.77 -11.22 17.34
CA PRO A 85 7.69 -11.27 18.47
C PRO A 85 8.74 -12.39 18.30
N PRO A 86 9.96 -12.23 18.85
CA PRO A 86 10.97 -13.28 18.82
C PRO A 86 10.43 -14.62 19.34
N GLY A 87 10.71 -15.71 18.63
CA GLY A 87 10.25 -17.06 18.98
C GLY A 87 8.80 -17.38 18.59
N THR A 88 8.09 -16.46 17.93
CA THR A 88 6.75 -16.69 17.37
C THR A 88 6.84 -16.84 15.85
N PRO A 89 6.17 -17.83 15.22
CA PRO A 89 6.07 -17.90 13.77
C PRO A 89 5.46 -16.63 13.16
N GLY A 90 6.01 -16.18 12.03
CA GLY A 90 5.50 -15.03 11.29
C GLY A 90 4.06 -15.22 10.81
N PRO A 91 3.21 -14.17 10.71
CA PRO A 91 1.92 -14.29 10.05
C PRO A 91 2.13 -14.39 8.54
N GLN A 92 1.42 -15.31 7.89
CA GLN A 92 1.44 -15.42 6.42
C GLN A 92 1.28 -14.07 5.73
N MET A 93 2.11 -13.82 4.72
CA MET A 93 2.03 -12.62 3.90
C MET A 93 1.06 -12.87 2.74
N GLY A 94 0.09 -11.97 2.58
CA GLY A 94 -0.85 -11.99 1.47
C GLY A 94 -1.73 -13.24 1.52
N SER A 95 -1.57 -14.11 0.53
CA SER A 95 -2.29 -15.39 0.47
C SER A 95 -1.53 -16.58 1.06
N GLY A 96 -0.33 -16.38 1.60
CA GLY A 96 0.54 -17.49 2.03
C GLY A 96 1.38 -18.12 0.91
N LEU A 97 1.11 -17.75 -0.35
CA LEU A 97 1.74 -18.33 -1.53
C LEU A 97 2.86 -17.43 -2.07
N PHE A 98 4.02 -18.02 -2.34
CA PHE A 98 5.10 -17.33 -3.03
C PHE A 98 4.68 -16.96 -4.47
N PRO A 99 5.00 -15.73 -4.94
CA PRO A 99 4.60 -15.24 -6.26
C PRO A 99 5.55 -15.69 -7.39
N ASP A 100 6.11 -16.91 -7.33
CA ASP A 100 7.02 -17.43 -8.37
C ASP A 100 6.30 -17.59 -9.72
N ARG A 101 4.99 -17.90 -9.65
CA ARG A 101 4.06 -17.99 -10.78
C ARG A 101 2.80 -17.19 -10.45
N PRO A 102 2.86 -15.85 -10.56
CA PRO A 102 1.76 -14.99 -10.12
C PRO A 102 0.46 -15.31 -10.86
N ARG A 103 -0.64 -15.40 -10.11
CA ARG A 103 -1.96 -15.68 -10.66
C ARG A 103 -3.04 -14.87 -9.95
N TRP A 104 -3.87 -14.21 -10.74
CA TRP A 104 -5.07 -13.53 -10.25
C TRP A 104 -5.97 -14.48 -9.46
N GLY A 105 -6.48 -14.00 -8.33
CA GLY A 105 -7.33 -14.77 -7.43
C GLY A 105 -6.58 -15.73 -6.51
N TYR A 106 -5.26 -15.88 -6.66
CA TYR A 106 -4.45 -16.76 -5.80
C TYR A 106 -3.35 -16.00 -5.07
N HIS A 107 -2.75 -14.99 -5.70
CA HIS A 107 -1.72 -14.16 -5.06
C HIS A 107 -2.27 -12.80 -4.68
N ALA A 108 -1.80 -12.26 -3.56
CA ALA A 108 -2.06 -10.87 -3.21
C ALA A 108 -1.30 -9.95 -4.19
N PHE A 109 -1.86 -8.78 -4.45
CA PHE A 109 -1.28 -7.83 -5.39
C PHE A 109 -1.53 -6.39 -4.96
N SER A 110 -0.64 -5.52 -5.44
CA SER A 110 -0.82 -4.07 -5.48
C SER A 110 -0.86 -3.67 -6.95
N CYS A 111 -1.85 -2.87 -7.33
CA CYS A 111 -2.01 -2.41 -8.70
C CYS A 111 -2.33 -0.91 -8.74
N CYS A 112 -2.39 -0.35 -9.94
CA CYS A 112 -2.74 1.04 -10.18
C CYS A 112 -1.80 2.01 -9.46
N ILE A 113 -0.55 1.60 -9.22
CA ILE A 113 0.41 2.40 -8.47
C ILE A 113 0.83 3.59 -9.33
N LYS A 114 0.66 4.77 -8.77
CA LYS A 114 1.02 6.05 -9.35
C LYS A 114 1.68 6.90 -8.27
N VAL A 115 2.54 7.81 -8.71
CA VAL A 115 3.14 8.82 -7.84
C VAL A 115 2.68 10.20 -8.29
N THR A 116 2.66 11.15 -7.36
CA THR A 116 2.29 12.54 -7.66
C THR A 116 3.56 13.38 -7.68
N ASP A 117 3.80 14.11 -8.77
CA ASP A 117 4.98 14.96 -8.91
C ASP A 117 4.83 16.31 -8.16
N ASP A 118 5.88 17.14 -8.21
CA ASP A 118 5.92 18.47 -7.59
C ASP A 118 4.92 19.47 -8.20
N LYS A 119 4.43 19.18 -9.41
CA LYS A 119 3.36 19.91 -10.12
C LYS A 119 1.96 19.38 -9.78
N TYR A 120 1.87 18.34 -8.95
CA TYR A 120 0.64 17.66 -8.53
C TYR A 120 -0.04 16.92 -9.68
N THR A 121 0.77 16.37 -10.57
CA THR A 121 0.35 15.49 -11.65
C THR A 121 0.57 14.04 -11.22
N GLU A 122 -0.44 13.19 -11.38
CA GLU A 122 -0.28 11.75 -11.22
C GLU A 122 0.45 11.16 -12.42
N ILE A 123 1.59 10.54 -12.17
CA ILE A 123 2.42 9.89 -13.18
C ILE A 123 2.53 8.39 -12.90
N ASP A 124 2.67 7.61 -13.96
CA ASP A 124 2.91 6.18 -13.84
C ASP A 124 4.32 5.90 -13.36
N VAL A 125 4.44 4.83 -12.58
CA VAL A 125 5.74 4.39 -12.09
C VAL A 125 6.44 3.54 -13.14
N ILE A 126 7.62 3.97 -13.54
CA ILE A 126 8.49 3.30 -14.51
C ILE A 126 9.85 3.07 -13.83
N GLY A 127 10.43 1.87 -14.01
CA GLY A 127 11.77 1.57 -13.49
C GLY A 127 11.84 1.37 -11.98
N SER A 128 10.77 0.86 -11.37
CA SER A 128 10.77 0.36 -9.98
C SER A 128 11.83 -0.71 -9.77
N LYS A 129 12.25 -0.87 -8.51
CA LYS A 129 13.16 -1.94 -8.10
C LYS A 129 12.46 -2.82 -7.08
N GLN A 130 12.63 -4.12 -7.23
CA GLN A 130 12.14 -5.08 -6.27
C GLN A 130 13.06 -5.14 -5.05
N PHE A 131 12.48 -5.15 -3.85
CA PHE A 131 13.18 -5.35 -2.58
C PHE A 131 12.52 -6.46 -1.76
N ASN A 132 13.33 -7.26 -1.08
CA ASN A 132 12.91 -8.34 -0.19
C ASN A 132 14.02 -8.59 0.84
N ASP A 133 13.71 -8.40 2.13
CA ASP A 133 14.67 -8.57 3.22
C ASP A 133 14.76 -10.03 3.73
N HIS A 134 13.71 -10.84 3.55
CA HIS A 134 13.65 -12.23 3.97
C HIS A 134 13.05 -13.12 2.88
N PRO A 135 13.84 -13.46 1.84
CA PRO A 135 13.37 -14.22 0.67
C PRO A 135 12.91 -15.65 0.97
N ASP A 136 13.32 -16.23 2.09
CA ASP A 136 12.87 -17.55 2.51
C ASP A 136 11.46 -17.52 3.13
N TRP A 137 10.97 -16.34 3.54
CA TRP A 137 9.72 -16.18 4.28
C TRP A 137 8.62 -15.61 3.41
N TYR A 138 8.97 -14.70 2.52
CA TYR A 138 8.06 -14.12 1.55
C TYR A 138 8.75 -13.75 0.24
N GLY A 139 7.94 -13.52 -0.78
CA GLY A 139 8.37 -13.06 -2.09
C GLY A 139 7.57 -11.86 -2.55
N VAL A 140 8.23 -11.06 -3.37
CA VAL A 140 7.64 -10.00 -4.18
C VAL A 140 7.96 -10.32 -5.63
N LYS A 141 7.02 -10.10 -6.53
CA LYS A 141 7.23 -10.18 -7.97
C LYS A 141 6.70 -8.90 -8.61
N ASP A 142 7.62 -8.03 -8.97
CA ASP A 142 7.28 -6.82 -9.70
C ASP A 142 7.09 -7.13 -11.19
N MET A 143 5.89 -6.85 -11.70
CA MET A 143 5.55 -7.02 -13.12
C MET A 143 5.73 -5.70 -13.89
N GLY A 144 6.00 -4.58 -13.19
CA GLY A 144 6.14 -3.25 -13.77
C GLY A 144 4.84 -2.71 -14.36
N LEU A 145 4.96 -1.70 -15.23
CA LEU A 145 3.84 -1.07 -15.92
C LEU A 145 3.21 -2.03 -16.94
N GLN A 146 1.96 -2.44 -16.69
CA GLN A 146 1.19 -3.28 -17.58
C GLN A 146 0.58 -2.49 -18.75
N HIS A 147 0.44 -3.13 -19.90
CA HIS A 147 -0.29 -2.58 -21.05
C HIS A 147 -1.78 -2.40 -20.78
N ASP A 148 -2.38 -3.29 -19.98
CA ASP A 148 -3.79 -3.17 -19.59
C ASP A 148 -3.96 -2.00 -18.60
N PRO A 149 -4.73 -0.96 -18.96
CA PRO A 149 -4.88 0.24 -18.14
C PRO A 149 -5.59 -0.02 -16.81
N ARG A 150 -6.26 -1.17 -16.65
CA ARG A 150 -6.94 -1.54 -15.41
C ARG A 150 -5.98 -1.88 -14.27
N TYR A 151 -4.75 -2.30 -14.60
CA TYR A 151 -3.76 -2.73 -13.60
C TYR A 151 -2.59 -1.74 -13.49
N ARG A 152 -2.24 -1.04 -14.57
CA ARG A 152 -1.06 -0.14 -14.64
C ARG A 152 0.16 -0.81 -14.00
N HIS A 153 0.85 -0.16 -13.08
CA HIS A 153 1.94 -0.78 -12.35
C HIS A 153 1.41 -1.88 -11.42
N LEU A 154 1.92 -3.11 -11.58
CA LEU A 154 1.42 -4.30 -10.90
C LEU A 154 2.54 -5.04 -10.18
N THR A 155 2.32 -5.33 -8.90
CA THR A 155 3.23 -6.11 -8.07
C THR A 155 2.45 -7.22 -7.38
N PHE A 156 2.93 -8.46 -7.45
CA PHE A 156 2.41 -9.57 -6.66
C PHE A 156 3.29 -9.83 -5.45
N TRP A 157 2.69 -10.29 -4.35
CA TRP A 157 3.41 -10.58 -3.13
C TRP A 157 2.73 -11.69 -2.33
N GLY A 158 3.51 -12.39 -1.53
CA GLY A 158 3.01 -13.42 -0.63
C GLY A 158 4.10 -14.34 -0.11
N GLY A 159 3.78 -15.13 0.92
CA GLY A 159 4.78 -15.95 1.60
C GLY A 159 4.22 -16.68 2.80
N LYS A 160 4.87 -17.76 3.19
CA LYS A 160 4.45 -18.61 4.31
C LYS A 160 4.62 -17.94 5.68
N ALA A 161 5.57 -16.99 5.75
CA ALA A 161 6.09 -16.34 6.95
C ALA A 161 6.66 -17.29 8.01
#